data_AF-A0A917UZX4-F1
#
_entry.id   AF-A0A917UZX4-F1
#
_cell.length_a   1.000
_cell.length_b   1.000
_cell.length_c   1.000
_cell.angle_alpha   90.00
_cell.angle_beta   90.00
_cell.angle_gamma   90.00
#
_symmetry.space_group_name_H-M   'P 1'
#
loop_
_entity.id
_entity.type
_entity.pdbx_description
1 polymer ?
#
loop_
_entity_poly.entity_id
_entity_poly.type
_entity_poly.pdbx_seq_one_letter_code
_entity_poly.pdbx_strand_id
1 'polypeptide(L)'
;MLVNDKGDSESANDVMCDACLLSTKTSKGVSQYGTMQANWSAGAKHEGERYELRLCEKCFFVALLALRQQRRVEHLFSEDAALMNSDESFGRVRPED
;
A
#
# COMPACT_ATOMS: atom_id res chain seq x y z
N MET A 1 28.56 17.05 38.63
CA MET A 1 28.20 17.74 37.38
C MET A 1 27.02 17.00 36.80
N LEU A 2 25.81 17.56 36.91
CA LEU A 2 24.61 16.96 36.35
C LEU A 2 24.58 17.29 34.87
N VAL A 3 24.85 16.31 34.01
CA VAL A 3 24.60 16.44 32.57
C VAL A 3 23.13 16.11 32.38
N ASN A 4 22.32 17.16 32.24
CA ASN A 4 20.94 17.02 31.80
C ASN A 4 20.97 16.65 30.31
N ASP A 5 20.88 15.35 30.02
CA ASP A 5 20.60 14.86 28.69
C ASP A 5 19.11 15.05 28.40
N LYS A 6 18.79 16.23 27.84
CA LYS A 6 17.46 16.59 27.38
C LYS A 6 17.26 16.01 25.98
N GLY A 7 16.47 14.95 25.92
CA GLY A 7 15.55 14.68 24.82
C GLY A 7 16.19 14.10 23.56
N ASP A 8 16.39 12.78 23.58
CA ASP A 8 16.20 11.98 22.38
C ASP A 8 14.70 12.04 22.03
N SER A 9 14.28 13.09 21.31
CA SER A 9 13.03 12.98 20.57
C SER A 9 13.29 11.94 19.49
N GLU A 10 12.81 10.71 19.71
CA GLU A 10 12.70 9.66 18.69
C GLU A 10 12.41 10.33 17.36
N SER A 11 13.44 10.40 16.50
CA SER A 11 13.27 10.86 15.14
C SER A 11 12.33 9.84 14.52
N ALA A 12 11.04 10.15 14.45
CA ALA A 12 10.06 9.32 13.78
C ALA A 12 10.62 9.07 12.37
N ASN A 13 11.18 7.87 12.20
CA ASN A 13 11.96 7.52 11.02
C ASN A 13 11.08 7.80 9.82
N ASP A 14 11.58 8.64 8.91
CA ASP A 14 10.80 8.96 7.73
C ASP A 14 10.50 7.68 6.96
N VAL A 15 9.21 7.43 6.72
CA VAL A 15 8.79 6.26 5.96
C VAL A 15 8.97 6.63 4.50
N MET A 16 9.92 5.97 3.85
CA MET A 16 10.18 6.16 2.43
C MET A 16 9.24 5.27 1.60
N CYS A 17 8.78 5.77 0.46
CA CYS A 17 8.03 4.99 -0.50
C CYS A 17 8.94 3.93 -1.13
N ASP A 18 8.58 2.65 -1.02
CA ASP A 18 9.39 1.54 -1.53
C ASP A 18 9.46 1.51 -3.07
N ALA A 19 8.57 2.24 -3.76
CA ALA A 19 8.54 2.30 -5.23
C ALA A 19 9.35 3.48 -5.82
N CYS A 20 9.15 4.70 -5.32
CA CYS A 20 9.80 5.89 -5.87
C CYS A 20 10.93 6.44 -4.99
N LEU A 21 11.16 5.84 -3.82
CA LEU A 21 12.19 6.24 -2.85
C LEU A 21 12.04 7.68 -2.33
N LEU A 22 10.85 8.28 -2.45
CA LEU A 22 10.52 9.59 -1.91
C LEU A 22 9.86 9.46 -0.53
N SER A 23 10.03 10.49 0.31
CA SER A 23 9.39 10.60 1.62
C SER A 23 7.87 10.48 1.53
N THR A 24 7.25 9.79 2.48
CA THR A 24 5.79 9.74 2.64
C THR A 24 5.29 10.79 3.64
N LYS A 25 6.18 11.60 4.23
CA LYS A 25 5.79 12.69 5.13
C LYS A 25 5.08 13.81 4.38
N THR A 26 3.95 14.20 4.94
CA THR A 26 3.19 15.39 4.52
C THR A 26 3.86 16.67 5.01
N SER A 27 3.44 17.83 4.49
CA SER A 27 3.88 19.14 4.98
C SER A 27 3.58 19.39 6.46
N LYS A 28 2.66 18.61 7.06
CA LYS A 28 2.33 18.64 8.49
C LYS A 28 3.23 17.73 9.33
N GLY A 29 4.23 17.08 8.74
CA GLY A 29 5.15 16.16 9.42
C GLY A 29 4.59 14.77 9.69
N VAL A 30 3.35 14.48 9.24
CA VAL A 30 2.70 13.18 9.41
C VAL A 30 3.02 12.29 8.21
N SER A 31 3.46 11.05 8.45
CA SER A 31 3.64 10.04 7.39
C SER A 31 2.30 9.55 6.87
N GLN A 32 2.09 9.64 5.55
CA GLN A 32 0.89 9.18 4.87
C GLN A 32 1.28 8.22 3.74
N TYR A 33 0.95 6.94 3.91
CA TYR A 33 1.23 5.89 2.93
C TYR A 33 0.14 4.82 2.95
N GLY A 34 0.00 4.11 1.83
CA GLY A 34 -0.75 2.87 1.75
C GLY A 34 0.16 1.67 1.94
N THR A 35 -0.38 0.58 2.46
CA THR A 35 0.36 -0.66 2.66
C THR A 35 -0.16 -1.75 1.72
N MET A 36 0.74 -2.38 0.97
CA MET A 36 0.47 -3.59 0.20
C MET A 36 1.15 -4.76 0.89
N GLN A 37 0.36 -5.72 1.38
CA GLN A 37 0.86 -6.89 2.10
C GLN A 37 0.40 -8.18 1.43
N ALA A 38 1.23 -9.23 1.57
CA ALA A 38 0.86 -10.58 1.18
C ALA A 38 1.11 -11.56 2.32
N ASN A 39 0.14 -12.46 2.50
CA ASN A 39 0.21 -13.58 3.43
C ASN A 39 -0.37 -14.82 2.74
N TRP A 40 0.42 -15.88 2.65
CA TRP A 40 0.07 -17.10 1.94
C TRP A 40 -0.17 -18.24 2.94
N SER A 41 -1.36 -18.82 2.89
CA SER A 41 -1.75 -19.95 3.73
C SER A 41 -1.07 -21.25 3.31
N ALA A 42 -1.18 -22.27 4.16
CA ALA A 42 -0.64 -23.60 3.88
C ALA A 42 -1.11 -24.16 2.52
N GLY A 43 -0.19 -24.74 1.76
CA GLY A 43 -0.42 -25.28 0.41
C GLY A 43 -0.18 -24.30 -0.75
N ALA A 44 0.07 -23.01 -0.47
CA ALA A 44 0.45 -22.06 -1.51
C ALA A 44 1.90 -22.25 -1.96
N LYS A 45 2.22 -21.92 -3.21
CA LYS A 45 3.61 -21.94 -3.73
C LYS A 45 4.58 -21.11 -2.88
N HIS A 46 4.08 -20.01 -2.32
CA HIS A 46 4.82 -19.06 -1.48
C HIS A 46 4.44 -19.18 0.00
N GLU A 47 4.01 -20.37 0.45
CA GLU A 47 3.67 -20.64 1.85
C GLU A 47 4.79 -20.15 2.79
N GLY A 48 4.41 -19.38 3.81
CA GLY A 48 5.33 -18.83 4.80
C GLY A 48 6.06 -17.55 4.38
N GLU A 49 6.09 -17.22 3.08
CA GLU A 49 6.60 -15.92 2.62
C GLU A 49 5.67 -14.78 3.03
N ARG A 50 6.27 -13.65 3.42
CA ARG A 50 5.55 -12.42 3.78
C ARG A 50 6.16 -11.26 3.01
N TYR A 51 5.29 -10.40 2.49
CA TYR A 51 5.69 -9.19 1.78
C TYR A 51 4.96 -8.00 2.39
N GLU A 52 5.66 -6.88 2.51
CA GLU A 52 5.08 -5.59 2.87
C GLU A 52 5.77 -4.50 2.05
N LEU A 53 4.97 -3.67 1.39
CA LEU A 53 5.40 -2.45 0.71
C LEU A 53 4.62 -1.26 1.26
N ARG A 54 5.34 -0.19 1.59
CA ARG A 54 4.82 1.12 1.99
C ARG A 54 4.94 2.05 0.79
N LEU A 55 3.79 2.45 0.26
CA LEU A 55 3.69 3.21 -0.97
C LEU A 55 3.13 4.60 -0.67
N CYS A 56 3.74 5.65 -1.21
CA CYS A 56 3.10 6.96 -1.21
C CYS A 56 1.78 6.90 -1.99
N GLU A 57 0.86 7.83 -1.72
CA GLU A 57 -0.49 7.84 -2.31
C GLU A 57 -0.46 7.69 -3.83
N LYS A 58 0.43 8.42 -4.52
CA LYS A 58 0.63 8.32 -5.97
C LYS A 58 1.00 6.89 -6.41
N CYS A 59 2.02 6.30 -5.79
CA CYS A 59 2.51 4.96 -6.16
C CYS A 59 1.48 3.88 -5.84
N PHE A 60 0.73 4.03 -4.73
CA PHE A 60 -0.35 3.14 -4.37
C PHE A 60 -1.45 3.13 -5.46
N PHE A 61 -1.92 4.30 -5.88
CA PHE A 61 -2.96 4.37 -6.91
C PHE A 61 -2.48 3.93 -8.29
N VAL A 62 -1.19 4.13 -8.62
CA VAL A 62 -0.61 3.56 -9.85
C VAL A 62 -0.66 2.03 -9.80
N ALA A 63 -0.26 1.41 -8.68
CA ALA A 63 -0.34 -0.04 -8.52
C ALA A 63 -1.79 -0.55 -8.59
N LEU A 64 -2.73 0.15 -7.94
CA LEU A 64 -4.14 -0.20 -7.98
C LEU A 64 -4.73 -0.11 -9.39
N LEU A 65 -4.37 0.92 -10.16
CA LEU A 65 -4.79 1.08 -11.56
C LEU A 65 -4.22 -0.03 -12.44
N ALA A 66 -2.97 -0.43 -12.23
CA ALA A 66 -2.37 -1.55 -12.96
C ALA A 66 -3.14 -2.85 -12.71
N LEU A 67 -3.49 -3.16 -11.44
CA LEU A 67 -4.28 -4.33 -11.09
C LEU A 67 -5.69 -4.29 -11.70
N ARG A 68 -6.35 -3.11 -11.69
CA ARG A 68 -7.65 -2.92 -12.38
C ARG A 68 -7.54 -3.21 -13.87
N GLN A 69 -6.48 -2.72 -14.51
CA GLN A 69 -6.25 -2.96 -15.94
C GLN A 69 -5.99 -4.44 -16.23
N GLN A 70 -5.17 -5.12 -15.42
CA GLN A 70 -4.93 -6.56 -15.58
C GLN A 70 -6.24 -7.35 -15.48
N ARG A 71 -7.05 -7.09 -14.44
CA ARG A 71 -8.38 -7.70 -14.28
C ARG A 71 -9.27 -7.47 -15.52
N ARG A 72 -9.29 -6.26 -16.09
CA ARG A 72 -10.06 -5.96 -17.31
C ARG A 72 -9.58 -6.75 -18.52
N VAL A 73 -8.27 -6.87 -18.70
CA VAL A 73 -7.67 -7.59 -19.83
C VAL A 73 -7.95 -9.09 -19.74
N GLU A 74 -7.76 -9.69 -18.56
CA GLU A 74 -8.00 -11.12 -18.32
C GLU A 74 -9.47 -11.51 -18.52
N HIS A 75 -10.40 -10.59 -18.22
CA HIS A 75 -11.83 -10.82 -18.31
C HIS A 75 -12.51 -10.18 -19.53
N LEU A 76 -11.73 -9.72 -20.52
CA LEU A 76 -12.24 -8.93 -21.66
C LEU A 76 -13.38 -9.62 -22.42
N PHE A 77 -13.33 -10.95 -22.52
CA PHE A 77 -14.31 -11.77 -23.24
C PHE A 77 -15.30 -12.49 -22.30
N SER A 78 -15.28 -12.18 -21.01
CA SER A 78 -16.25 -12.74 -20.06
C SER A 78 -17.60 -12.01 -20.14
N GLU A 79 -18.67 -12.72 -19.79
CA GLU A 79 -20.01 -12.12 -19.69
C GLU A 79 -20.07 -10.98 -18.66
N ASP A 80 -19.16 -10.99 -17.68
CA ASP A 80 -19.04 -10.01 -16.61
C ASP A 80 -18.15 -8.79 -16.96
N ALA A 81 -17.65 -8.68 -18.19
CA ALA A 81 -16.72 -7.62 -18.60
C ALA A 81 -17.27 -6.20 -18.29
N ALA A 82 -18.58 -6.00 -18.47
CA ALA A 82 -19.23 -4.71 -18.19
C ALA A 82 -19.22 -4.35 -16.69
N LEU A 83 -19.41 -5.34 -15.81
CA LEU A 83 -19.38 -5.16 -14.36
C LEU A 83 -17.97 -4.84 -13.86
N MET A 84 -16.96 -5.52 -14.42
CA MET A 84 -15.56 -5.26 -14.05
C MET A 84 -15.05 -3.89 -14.53
N ASN A 85 -15.63 -3.34 -15.60
CA ASN A 85 -15.23 -2.04 -16.12
C ASN A 85 -15.67 -0.86 -15.23
N SER A 86 -16.78 -1.00 -14.51
CA SER A 86 -17.39 0.07 -13.68
C SER A 86 -17.13 -0.07 -12.17
N ASP A 87 -16.34 -1.07 -11.75
CA ASP A 87 -16.07 -1.34 -10.34
C ASP A 87 -15.09 -0.31 -9.72
N GLU A 88 -15.62 0.85 -9.34
CA GLU A 88 -14.89 1.88 -8.59
C GLU A 88 -14.57 1.48 -7.14
N SER A 89 -15.20 0.40 -6.66
CA SER A 89 -14.99 -0.16 -5.33
C SER A 89 -13.81 -1.11 -5.25
N PHE A 90 -13.22 -1.50 -6.39
CA PHE A 90 -12.08 -2.41 -6.42
C PHE A 90 -10.95 -1.96 -5.49
N GLY A 91 -10.62 -2.80 -4.51
CA GLY A 91 -9.60 -2.58 -3.50
C GLY A 91 -10.01 -1.67 -2.33
N ARG A 92 -11.25 -1.17 -2.27
CA ARG A 92 -11.75 -0.36 -1.15
C ARG A 92 -12.31 -1.26 -0.05
N VAL A 93 -11.77 -1.15 1.16
CA VAL A 93 -12.36 -1.71 2.37
C VAL A 93 -13.27 -0.68 3.03
N ARG A 94 -14.33 -1.12 3.70
CA ARG A 94 -15.13 -0.22 4.54
C ARG A 94 -14.29 0.16 5.77
N PRO A 95 -14.43 1.38 6.30
CA PRO A 95 -13.89 1.69 7.62
C PRO A 95 -14.44 0.66 8.60
N GLU A 96 -13.56 0.08 9.41
CA GLU A 96 -13.97 -0.76 10.53
C GLU A 96 -14.55 0.20 11.60
N ASP A 97 -15.76 -0.08 12.11
CA ASP A 97 -16.41 0.72 13.17
C ASP A 97 -15.64 0.62 14.51
#